data_AF-F4KVB2-F1
#
_entry.id   AF-F4KVB2-F1
#
_cell.length_a   1.000
_cell.length_b   1.000
_cell.length_c   1.000
_cell.angle_alpha   90.00
_cell.angle_beta   90.00
_cell.angle_gamma   90.00
#
_symmetry.space_group_name_H-M   'P 1'
#
loop_
_entity.id
_entity.type
_entity.pdbx_description
1 polymer ?
#
loop_
_entity_poly.entity_id
_entity_poly.type
_entity_poly.pdbx_seq_one_letter_code
_entity_poly.pdbx_strand_id
1 'polypeptide(L)'
;MPKILLLLLIFLSLNTCNKNIPTGKSSAEPGFAVLNIDEKLEQELRAKNVFGPLSPVPLNRLRLVRVKHFGFDDQEHTGELIVLDACAERVKLIFQDLFALKFPIEKIRLITAYNGDDGQSMADNNTSAHNLRAVTGGTSLSLHAYGTAIDLNPKINPYVAINATTGVATFQPIEGIKYANRMLDRLGKTRRKGFAEEIVEVFARHGFYGWGGYWDTPIDYQHFQLSRSVSEILVLMDPLTAANFFTQTVQFYKQHKRAIEDELDKKKAALGFKDKSMVTFYQEDPQRFLNLIKSI
;
A
#
# COMPACT_ATOMS: atom_id res chain seq x y z
N MET A 1 8.11 16.73 -78.28
CA MET A 1 7.80 16.50 -76.86
C MET A 1 8.18 15.08 -76.48
N PRO A 2 9.20 14.90 -75.62
CA PRO A 2 9.22 13.78 -74.68
C PRO A 2 9.51 14.27 -73.25
N LYS A 3 8.74 13.76 -72.29
CA LYS A 3 8.87 14.02 -70.86
C LYS A 3 9.96 13.11 -70.29
N ILE A 4 10.98 13.70 -69.66
CA ILE A 4 11.95 13.00 -68.83
C ILE A 4 11.29 12.76 -67.48
N LEU A 5 11.07 11.49 -67.12
CA LEU A 5 10.54 11.07 -65.82
C LEU A 5 11.73 10.81 -64.87
N LEU A 6 11.81 11.61 -63.82
CA LEU A 6 12.79 11.52 -62.75
C LEU A 6 12.47 10.32 -61.85
N LEU A 7 13.37 9.33 -61.79
CA LEU A 7 13.25 8.18 -60.88
C LEU A 7 13.81 8.58 -59.50
N LEU A 8 12.93 8.75 -58.51
CA LEU A 8 13.33 9.00 -57.11
C LEU A 8 13.57 7.65 -56.42
N LEU A 9 14.82 7.32 -56.10
CA LEU A 9 15.20 6.19 -55.25
C LEU A 9 15.05 6.60 -53.78
N ILE A 10 14.01 6.09 -53.12
CA ILE A 10 13.84 6.23 -51.66
C ILE A 10 14.63 5.10 -50.98
N PHE A 11 15.75 5.45 -50.34
CA PHE A 11 16.41 4.58 -49.38
C PHE A 11 15.65 4.63 -48.04
N LEU A 12 14.91 3.57 -47.69
CA LEU A 12 14.47 3.34 -46.32
C LEU A 12 15.69 2.92 -45.48
N SER A 13 16.23 3.82 -44.66
CA SER A 13 17.16 3.41 -43.61
C SER A 13 16.35 2.84 -42.44
N LEU A 14 16.55 1.55 -42.17
CA LEU A 14 16.09 0.89 -40.95
C LEU A 14 16.81 1.55 -39.76
N ASN A 15 16.15 2.51 -39.10
CA ASN A 15 16.58 2.98 -37.80
C ASN A 15 16.35 1.84 -36.80
N THR A 16 17.44 1.15 -36.47
CA THR A 16 17.52 0.30 -35.28
C THR A 16 17.30 1.20 -34.07
N CYS A 17 16.11 1.13 -33.51
CA CYS A 17 15.77 1.78 -32.26
C CYS A 17 16.63 1.17 -31.15
N ASN A 18 17.73 1.86 -30.84
CA ASN A 18 18.61 1.53 -29.74
C ASN A 18 17.81 1.71 -28.44
N LYS A 19 17.27 0.60 -27.93
CA LYS A 19 16.63 0.55 -26.61
C LYS A 19 17.74 0.73 -25.56
N ASN A 20 18.07 1.99 -25.27
CA ASN A 20 18.70 2.32 -24.01
C ASN A 20 17.66 2.03 -22.91
N ILE A 21 17.74 0.82 -22.37
CA ILE A 21 17.13 0.46 -21.10
C ILE A 21 17.76 1.40 -20.08
N PRO A 22 16.98 2.24 -19.36
CA PRO A 22 17.51 2.92 -18.20
C PRO A 22 17.78 1.84 -17.16
N THR A 23 19.05 1.43 -17.05
CA THR A 23 19.54 0.74 -15.86
C THR A 23 19.53 1.78 -14.74
N GLY A 24 18.36 1.99 -14.15
CA GLY A 24 18.21 2.77 -12.92
C GLY A 24 19.01 2.08 -11.84
N LYS A 25 20.26 2.53 -11.64
CA LYS A 25 20.95 2.34 -10.37
C LYS A 25 20.02 2.91 -9.31
N SER A 26 19.51 2.06 -8.43
CA SER A 26 18.95 2.49 -7.15
C SER A 26 20.10 3.17 -6.40
N SER A 27 20.24 4.48 -6.56
CA SER A 27 21.01 5.27 -5.62
C SER A 27 20.24 5.19 -4.30
N ALA A 28 20.80 4.51 -3.31
CA ALA A 28 20.28 4.55 -1.96
C ALA A 28 20.19 6.02 -1.54
N GLU A 29 18.99 6.58 -1.58
CA GLU A 29 18.76 7.94 -1.11
C GLU A 29 18.98 7.95 0.40
N PRO A 30 19.88 8.80 0.93
CA PRO A 30 20.12 8.88 2.36
C PRO A 30 18.81 9.16 3.11
N GLY A 31 18.43 8.25 4.02
CA GLY A 31 17.23 8.37 4.86
C GLY A 31 16.10 7.39 4.54
N PHE A 32 16.21 6.57 3.49
CA PHE A 32 15.25 5.50 3.19
C PHE A 32 15.91 4.13 3.36
N ALA A 33 15.37 3.27 4.23
CA ALA A 33 15.95 1.96 4.51
C ALA A 33 14.89 0.92 4.90
N VAL A 34 15.15 -0.33 4.53
CA VAL A 34 14.44 -1.51 5.05
C VAL A 34 15.39 -2.24 5.99
N LEU A 35 14.97 -2.42 7.25
CA LEU A 35 15.80 -2.93 8.33
C LEU A 35 15.11 -4.14 8.99
N ASN A 36 15.91 -5.04 9.54
CA ASN A 36 15.41 -6.08 10.44
C ASN A 36 14.91 -5.43 11.74
N ILE A 37 13.95 -6.09 12.40
CA ILE A 37 13.58 -5.76 13.77
C ILE A 37 14.68 -6.29 14.68
N ASP A 38 15.31 -5.41 15.46
CA ASP A 38 16.31 -5.80 16.46
C ASP A 38 15.65 -6.24 17.77
N GLU A 39 16.44 -6.81 18.68
CA GLU A 39 15.94 -7.32 19.97
C GLU A 39 15.29 -6.25 20.83
N LYS A 40 15.79 -5.00 20.76
CA LYS A 40 15.24 -3.88 21.54
C LYS A 40 13.84 -3.54 21.04
N LEU A 41 13.67 -3.40 19.73
CA LEU A 41 12.38 -3.14 19.12
C LEU A 41 11.42 -4.31 19.31
N GLU A 42 11.89 -5.56 19.24
CA GLU A 42 11.07 -6.72 19.58
C GLU A 42 10.47 -6.64 20.99
N GLN A 43 11.32 -6.35 21.99
CA GLN A 43 10.89 -6.21 23.38
C GLN A 43 9.84 -5.10 23.53
N GLU A 44 10.04 -3.97 22.85
CA GLU A 44 9.10 -2.86 22.85
C GLU A 44 7.74 -3.23 22.22
N LEU A 45 7.74 -3.89 21.06
CA LEU A 45 6.53 -4.33 20.39
C LEU A 45 5.69 -5.26 21.27
N ARG A 46 6.34 -6.18 21.98
CA ARG A 46 5.69 -7.09 22.93
C ARG A 46 5.17 -6.36 24.16
N ALA A 47 5.98 -5.49 24.76
CA ALA A 47 5.62 -4.73 25.96
C ALA A 47 4.44 -3.76 25.73
N LYS A 48 4.25 -3.30 24.49
CA LYS A 48 3.19 -2.37 24.10
C LYS A 48 2.00 -3.03 23.40
N ASN A 49 1.89 -4.36 23.43
CA ASN A 49 0.83 -5.14 22.78
C ASN A 49 0.69 -4.89 21.26
N VAL A 50 1.75 -4.41 20.61
CA VAL A 50 1.79 -4.21 19.15
C VAL A 50 2.11 -5.53 18.45
N PHE A 51 2.74 -6.48 19.14
CA PHE A 51 3.04 -7.84 18.68
C PHE A 51 2.90 -8.86 19.81
N GLY A 52 2.38 -10.05 19.52
CA GLY A 52 2.14 -11.08 20.53
C GLY A 52 1.80 -12.47 19.95
N PRO A 53 1.39 -13.43 20.80
CA PRO A 53 1.10 -14.81 20.38
C PRO A 53 0.00 -14.95 19.30
N LEU A 54 -0.89 -13.95 19.20
CA LEU A 54 -1.97 -13.93 18.21
C LEU A 54 -1.56 -13.22 16.90
N SER A 55 -0.28 -12.84 16.75
CA SER A 55 0.18 -12.19 15.52
C SER A 55 0.10 -13.19 14.37
N PRO A 56 -0.55 -12.82 13.24
CA PRO A 56 -0.66 -13.71 12.09
C PRO A 56 0.67 -13.84 11.34
N VAL A 57 1.62 -12.95 11.60
CA VAL A 57 2.94 -12.90 10.95
C VAL A 57 4.02 -13.17 12.00
N PRO A 58 4.96 -14.09 11.75
CA PRO A 58 6.10 -14.27 12.65
C PRO A 58 7.03 -13.05 12.58
N LEU A 59 7.67 -12.71 13.70
CA LEU A 59 8.44 -11.46 13.81
C LEU A 59 9.56 -11.32 12.76
N ASN A 60 10.21 -12.43 12.40
CA ASN A 60 11.27 -12.45 11.38
C ASN A 60 10.77 -12.16 9.95
N ARG A 61 9.45 -12.11 9.73
CA ARG A 61 8.79 -11.69 8.50
C ARG A 61 8.31 -10.23 8.55
N LEU A 62 8.51 -9.52 9.65
CA LEU A 62 8.27 -8.08 9.74
C LEU A 62 9.57 -7.30 9.53
N ARG A 63 9.46 -6.11 8.93
CA ARG A 63 10.59 -5.19 8.69
C ARG A 63 10.25 -3.79 9.17
N LEU A 64 11.25 -3.13 9.74
CA LEU A 64 11.22 -1.70 10.02
C LEU A 64 11.59 -0.95 8.72
N VAL A 65 10.70 -0.12 8.22
CA VAL A 65 10.92 0.75 7.06
C VAL A 65 11.11 2.17 7.58
N ARG A 66 12.34 2.67 7.46
CA ARG A 66 12.68 4.07 7.73
C ARG A 66 12.49 4.88 6.46
N VAL A 67 11.83 6.02 6.59
CA VAL A 67 11.46 6.90 5.47
C VAL A 67 11.70 8.35 5.83
N LYS A 68 11.84 9.21 4.82
CA LYS A 68 11.71 10.66 4.98
C LYS A 68 10.33 11.12 4.52
N HIS A 69 9.85 12.22 5.09
CA HIS A 69 8.63 12.90 4.65
C HIS A 69 8.75 14.42 4.83
N PHE A 70 7.90 15.18 4.14
CA PHE A 70 7.69 16.60 4.43
C PHE A 70 6.52 16.74 5.42
N GLY A 71 6.67 17.62 6.41
CA GLY A 71 5.59 17.97 7.34
C GLY A 71 4.64 19.00 6.76
N PHE A 72 3.56 19.31 7.49
CA PHE A 72 2.72 20.48 7.20
C PHE A 72 3.44 21.82 7.48
N ASP A 73 4.60 21.76 8.15
CA ASP A 73 5.56 22.86 8.35
C ASP A 73 6.53 23.04 7.15
N ASP A 74 6.33 22.27 6.08
CA ASP A 74 7.19 22.21 4.89
C ASP A 74 8.67 21.84 5.21
N GLN A 75 8.94 21.23 6.38
CA GLN A 75 10.27 20.73 6.77
C GLN A 75 10.43 19.24 6.51
N GLU A 76 11.67 18.79 6.33
CA GLU A 76 12.00 17.35 6.26
C GLU A 76 11.98 16.71 7.65
N HIS A 77 11.32 15.57 7.74
CA HIS A 77 11.25 14.72 8.93
C HIS A 77 11.62 13.28 8.59
N THR A 78 11.91 12.48 9.63
CA THR A 78 12.13 11.03 9.51
C THR A 78 10.99 10.28 10.18
N GLY A 79 10.58 9.19 9.56
CA GLY A 79 9.48 8.34 9.98
C GLY A 79 9.87 6.87 10.00
N GLU A 80 9.14 6.08 10.78
CA GLU A 80 9.34 4.63 10.88
C GLU A 80 8.01 3.89 10.84
N LEU A 81 7.95 2.82 10.04
CA LEU A 81 6.80 1.94 9.86
C LEU A 81 7.24 0.49 10.02
N ILE A 82 6.37 -0.37 10.52
CA ILE A 82 6.59 -1.83 10.47
C ILE A 82 5.60 -2.43 9.47
N VAL A 83 6.11 -3.25 8.56
CA VAL A 83 5.34 -3.90 7.49
C VAL A 83 5.86 -5.32 7.22
N LEU A 84 5.08 -6.11 6.46
CA LEU A 84 5.50 -7.43 6.00
C LEU A 84 6.73 -7.32 5.07
N ASP A 85 7.68 -8.23 5.23
CA ASP A 85 8.93 -8.26 4.47
C ASP A 85 8.71 -8.25 2.95
N ALA A 86 7.72 -8.99 2.46
CA ALA A 86 7.38 -9.08 1.05
C ALA A 86 6.99 -7.73 0.42
N CYS A 87 6.40 -6.81 1.20
CA CYS A 87 5.99 -5.49 0.72
C CYS A 87 6.89 -4.33 1.19
N ALA A 88 7.88 -4.59 2.06
CA ALA A 88 8.70 -3.55 2.69
C ALA A 88 9.41 -2.64 1.69
N GLU A 89 9.97 -3.19 0.61
CA GLU A 89 10.64 -2.40 -0.43
C GLU A 89 9.63 -1.52 -1.20
N ARG A 90 8.41 -2.01 -1.45
CA ARG A 90 7.36 -1.23 -2.10
C ARG A 90 6.85 -0.11 -1.20
N VAL A 91 6.72 -0.35 0.09
CA VAL A 91 6.39 0.69 1.08
C VAL A 91 7.46 1.77 1.09
N LYS A 92 8.74 1.42 1.13
CA LYS A 92 9.83 2.40 1.00
C LYS A 92 9.67 3.26 -0.26
N LEU A 93 9.41 2.63 -1.41
CA LEU A 93 9.20 3.34 -2.68
C LEU A 93 7.94 4.25 -2.66
N ILE A 94 6.85 3.86 -2.00
CA ILE A 94 5.67 4.72 -1.79
C ILE A 94 6.11 6.02 -1.10
N PHE A 95 6.85 5.93 0.01
CA PHE A 95 7.26 7.13 0.74
C PHE A 95 8.32 7.96 0.00
N GLN A 96 9.18 7.35 -0.83
CA GLN A 96 10.05 8.10 -1.73
C GLN A 96 9.23 8.91 -2.76
N ASP A 97 8.19 8.31 -3.33
CA ASP A 97 7.29 9.02 -4.25
C ASP A 97 6.52 10.14 -3.55
N LEU A 98 6.01 9.91 -2.33
CA LEU A 98 5.34 10.94 -1.52
C LEU A 98 6.31 12.09 -1.15
N PHE A 99 7.56 11.77 -0.82
CA PHE A 99 8.60 12.74 -0.53
C PHE A 99 8.94 13.58 -1.76
N ALA A 100 9.09 12.96 -2.93
CA ALA A 100 9.33 13.66 -4.19
C ALA A 100 8.17 14.59 -4.58
N LEU A 101 6.93 14.19 -4.27
CA LEU A 101 5.72 15.00 -4.45
C LEU A 101 5.58 16.11 -3.40
N LYS A 102 6.41 16.13 -2.35
CA LYS A 102 6.25 16.97 -1.16
C LYS A 102 4.83 16.86 -0.56
N PHE A 103 4.25 15.66 -0.61
CA PHE A 103 2.97 15.41 0.02
C PHE A 103 3.13 15.55 1.54
N PRO A 104 2.34 16.41 2.22
CA PRO A 104 2.54 16.66 3.64
C PRO A 104 2.03 15.49 4.48
N ILE A 105 2.89 15.00 5.34
CA ILE A 105 2.60 13.97 6.35
C ILE A 105 2.96 14.58 7.70
N GLU A 106 2.00 14.63 8.62
CA GLU A 106 2.20 15.28 9.91
C GLU A 106 3.32 14.61 10.71
N LYS A 107 3.24 13.29 10.85
CA LYS A 107 4.25 12.45 11.50
C LYS A 107 4.06 11.00 11.11
N ILE A 108 5.12 10.22 11.27
CA ILE A 108 5.12 8.78 11.09
C ILE A 108 5.86 8.16 12.27
N ARG A 109 5.11 7.52 13.17
CA ARG A 109 5.62 6.87 14.37
C ARG A 109 5.05 5.47 14.49
N LEU A 110 5.86 4.57 15.04
CA LEU A 110 5.39 3.25 15.44
C LEU A 110 4.29 3.38 16.50
N ILE A 111 3.33 2.45 16.46
CA ILE A 111 2.22 2.40 17.41
C ILE A 111 2.69 2.17 18.85
N THR A 112 3.92 1.70 19.07
CA THR A 112 4.52 1.58 20.40
C THR A 112 4.60 2.92 21.13
N ALA A 113 4.75 4.03 20.40
CA ALA A 113 4.70 5.40 20.94
C ALA A 113 3.34 5.76 21.56
N TYR A 114 2.29 4.99 21.22
CA TYR A 114 0.92 5.13 21.71
C TYR A 114 0.48 3.92 22.54
N ASN A 115 1.41 3.08 23.02
CA ASN A 115 1.13 1.87 23.80
C ASN A 115 0.16 0.87 23.13
N GLY A 116 0.15 0.75 21.79
CA GLY A 116 -0.81 -0.11 21.10
C GLY A 116 -2.14 0.57 20.75
N ASP A 117 -2.40 1.76 21.26
CA ASP A 117 -3.68 2.46 21.14
C ASP A 117 -3.79 3.18 19.79
N ASP A 118 -4.58 2.57 18.89
CA ASP A 118 -4.91 3.08 17.57
C ASP A 118 -5.63 4.43 17.63
N GLY A 119 -6.55 4.59 18.58
CA GLY A 119 -7.34 5.82 18.76
C GLY A 119 -6.47 7.00 19.18
N GLN A 120 -5.52 6.79 20.10
CA GLN A 120 -4.53 7.82 20.46
C GLN A 120 -3.63 8.18 19.28
N SER A 121 -3.23 7.19 18.47
CA SER A 121 -2.44 7.42 17.26
C SER A 121 -3.20 8.26 16.23
N MET A 122 -4.45 7.90 15.97
CA MET A 122 -5.35 8.65 15.08
C MET A 122 -5.60 10.07 15.59
N ALA A 123 -5.88 10.22 16.89
CA ALA A 123 -6.07 11.52 17.54
C ALA A 123 -4.79 12.38 17.58
N ASP A 124 -3.62 11.81 17.30
CA ASP A 124 -2.36 12.56 17.11
C ASP A 124 -1.99 12.76 15.63
N ASN A 125 -2.92 12.44 14.71
CA ASN A 125 -2.72 12.50 13.26
C ASN A 125 -1.50 11.71 12.78
N ASN A 126 -1.17 10.61 13.46
CA ASN A 126 -0.02 9.79 13.14
C ASN A 126 -0.31 8.89 11.94
N THR A 127 0.59 8.90 10.95
CA THR A 127 0.59 7.90 9.88
C THR A 127 1.23 6.62 10.41
N SER A 128 0.54 5.48 10.26
CA SER A 128 0.96 4.22 10.88
C SER A 128 0.70 3.02 9.98
N ALA A 129 1.34 1.88 10.29
CA ALA A 129 1.17 0.61 9.57
C ALA A 129 0.88 -0.52 10.57
N HIS A 130 1.85 -1.37 10.90
CA HIS A 130 1.57 -2.55 11.72
C HIS A 130 1.03 -2.23 13.13
N ASN A 131 -0.09 -2.86 13.47
CA ASN A 131 -0.68 -2.90 14.79
C ASN A 131 -1.46 -4.21 14.98
N LEU A 132 -1.16 -4.99 16.02
CA LEU A 132 -1.91 -6.20 16.34
C LEU A 132 -3.26 -5.84 16.95
N ARG A 133 -4.28 -5.71 16.08
CA ARG A 133 -5.66 -5.44 16.50
C ARG A 133 -6.69 -6.10 15.60
N ALA A 134 -7.90 -6.24 16.11
CA ALA A 134 -9.06 -6.55 15.30
C ALA A 134 -9.46 -5.37 14.40
N VAL A 135 -10.25 -5.66 13.36
CA VAL A 135 -10.96 -4.63 12.58
C VAL A 135 -11.90 -3.86 13.52
N THR A 136 -12.03 -2.55 13.31
CA THR A 136 -12.91 -1.67 14.09
C THR A 136 -14.34 -2.23 14.12
N GLY A 137 -14.87 -2.50 15.31
CA GLY A 137 -16.21 -3.04 15.49
C GLY A 137 -16.39 -4.53 15.15
N GLY A 138 -15.31 -5.27 14.87
CA GLY A 138 -15.36 -6.68 14.51
C GLY A 138 -14.40 -7.57 15.32
N THR A 139 -14.42 -8.87 15.04
CA THR A 139 -13.55 -9.87 15.69
C THR A 139 -12.42 -10.38 14.78
N SER A 140 -12.49 -10.12 13.47
CA SER A 140 -11.44 -10.52 12.53
C SER A 140 -10.22 -9.61 12.66
N LEU A 141 -9.02 -10.17 12.41
CA LEU A 141 -7.79 -9.38 12.46
C LEU A 141 -7.75 -8.34 11.33
N SER A 142 -7.36 -7.12 11.69
CA SER A 142 -7.10 -6.05 10.73
C SER A 142 -5.92 -6.38 9.82
N LEU A 143 -5.87 -5.85 8.59
CA LEU A 143 -4.68 -5.98 7.73
C LEU A 143 -3.46 -5.20 8.26
N HIS A 144 -3.67 -4.32 9.25
CA HIS A 144 -2.60 -3.77 10.06
C HIS A 144 -1.86 -4.87 10.85
N ALA A 145 -2.55 -5.90 11.34
CA ALA A 145 -1.90 -7.01 12.06
C ALA A 145 -0.99 -7.86 11.15
N TYR A 146 -1.16 -7.75 9.83
CA TYR A 146 -0.33 -8.42 8.83
C TYR A 146 0.85 -7.55 8.37
N GLY A 147 0.88 -6.26 8.76
CA GLY A 147 1.85 -5.31 8.20
C GLY A 147 1.60 -5.02 6.71
N THR A 148 0.35 -5.10 6.27
CA THR A 148 -0.05 -4.92 4.86
C THR A 148 -1.07 -3.81 4.65
N ALA A 149 -1.21 -2.93 5.64
CA ALA A 149 -2.05 -1.74 5.59
C ALA A 149 -1.31 -0.52 6.18
N ILE A 150 -1.69 0.67 5.73
CA ILE A 150 -1.15 1.97 6.12
C ILE A 150 -2.33 2.92 6.30
N ASP A 151 -2.40 3.59 7.45
CA ASP A 151 -3.32 4.70 7.71
C ASP A 151 -2.55 6.02 7.59
N LEU A 152 -3.02 6.95 6.75
CA LEU A 152 -2.33 8.19 6.38
C LEU A 152 -3.05 9.44 6.91
N ASN A 153 -2.37 10.22 7.77
CA ASN A 153 -2.88 11.46 8.38
C ASN A 153 -4.37 11.35 8.84
N PRO A 154 -4.69 10.55 9.87
CA PRO A 154 -6.08 10.25 10.26
C PRO A 154 -6.98 11.47 10.52
N LYS A 155 -6.45 12.60 11.02
CA LYS A 155 -7.25 13.84 11.17
C LYS A 155 -7.64 14.45 9.83
N ILE A 156 -6.78 14.35 8.81
CA ILE A 156 -7.04 14.90 7.47
C ILE A 156 -7.89 13.93 6.65
N ASN A 157 -7.67 12.63 6.84
CA ASN A 157 -8.32 11.54 6.13
C ASN A 157 -9.09 10.64 7.12
N PRO A 158 -10.22 11.10 7.67
CA PRO A 158 -10.88 10.38 8.75
C PRO A 158 -11.57 9.10 8.29
N TYR A 159 -11.77 8.19 9.24
CA TYR A 159 -12.78 7.15 9.14
C TYR A 159 -14.17 7.76 9.37
N VAL A 160 -15.12 7.44 8.51
CA VAL A 160 -16.49 7.99 8.50
C VAL A 160 -17.49 6.84 8.51
N ALA A 161 -18.18 6.66 9.63
CA ALA A 161 -19.30 5.73 9.72
C ALA A 161 -20.63 6.46 9.58
N ILE A 162 -21.58 5.85 8.87
CA ILE A 162 -22.94 6.40 8.72
C ILE A 162 -23.91 5.43 9.38
N ASN A 163 -24.67 5.92 10.36
CA ASN A 163 -25.73 5.15 10.95
C ASN A 163 -26.88 5.01 9.94
N ALA A 164 -27.14 3.79 9.46
CA ALA A 164 -28.14 3.54 8.42
C ALA A 164 -29.59 3.89 8.84
N THR A 165 -29.89 3.89 10.14
CA THR A 165 -31.23 4.21 10.66
C THR A 165 -31.44 5.71 10.79
N THR A 166 -30.44 6.45 11.27
CA THR A 166 -30.57 7.90 11.57
C THR A 166 -29.98 8.79 10.48
N GLY A 167 -29.15 8.26 9.59
CA GLY A 167 -28.38 9.01 8.61
C GLY A 167 -27.23 9.83 9.22
N VAL A 168 -26.97 9.71 10.52
CA VAL A 168 -25.94 10.50 11.20
C VAL A 168 -24.55 9.93 10.88
N ALA A 169 -23.69 10.79 10.35
CA ALA A 169 -22.27 10.49 10.13
C ALA A 169 -21.44 10.78 11.39
N THR A 170 -20.56 9.85 11.76
CA THR A 170 -19.55 10.03 12.81
C THR A 170 -18.16 9.96 12.20
N PHE A 171 -17.23 10.73 12.79
CA PHE A 171 -15.86 10.87 12.30
C PHE A 171 -14.90 10.35 13.37
N GLN A 172 -13.91 9.57 12.94
CA GLN A 172 -12.82 9.10 13.78
C GLN A 172 -11.48 9.45 13.11
N PRO A 173 -10.64 10.28 13.76
CA PRO A 173 -10.91 11.05 14.98
C PRO A 173 -11.98 12.14 14.74
N ILE A 174 -12.60 12.64 15.81
CA ILE A 174 -13.73 13.59 15.71
C ILE A 174 -13.35 14.91 15.04
N GLU A 175 -12.10 15.35 15.22
CA GLU A 175 -11.52 16.53 14.58
C GLU A 175 -11.50 16.41 13.05
N GLY A 176 -11.56 15.18 12.54
CA GLY A 176 -11.70 14.87 11.12
C GLY A 176 -12.93 15.46 10.45
N ILE A 177 -13.95 15.85 11.23
CA ILE A 177 -15.15 16.54 10.71
C ILE A 177 -14.79 17.83 9.94
N LYS A 178 -13.68 18.49 10.29
CA LYS A 178 -13.16 19.68 9.56
C LYS A 178 -12.83 19.37 8.09
N TYR A 179 -12.59 18.11 7.79
CA TYR A 179 -12.21 17.58 6.48
C TYR A 179 -13.32 16.76 5.81
N ALA A 180 -14.56 16.84 6.31
CA ALA A 180 -15.72 16.14 5.73
C ALA A 180 -16.01 16.56 4.28
N ASN A 181 -15.95 17.86 3.99
CA ASN A 181 -15.92 18.32 2.60
C ASN A 181 -14.57 17.87 2.01
N ARG A 182 -14.55 17.13 0.90
CA ARG A 182 -13.32 16.59 0.29
C ARG A 182 -12.67 17.47 -0.80
N MET A 183 -13.23 18.64 -1.10
CA MET A 183 -12.72 19.54 -2.15
C MET A 183 -11.40 20.22 -1.76
N LEU A 184 -10.34 20.06 -2.55
CA LEU A 184 -9.06 20.74 -2.32
C LEU A 184 -9.21 22.26 -2.44
N ASP A 185 -9.81 22.69 -3.54
CA ASP A 185 -10.07 24.09 -3.86
C ASP A 185 -11.50 24.47 -3.49
N ARG A 186 -11.65 25.52 -2.68
CA ARG A 186 -12.94 26.05 -2.24
C ARG A 186 -12.93 27.56 -2.42
N LEU A 187 -14.02 28.11 -2.95
CA LEU A 187 -14.13 29.53 -3.21
C LEU A 187 -13.79 30.36 -1.95
N GLY A 188 -12.85 31.30 -2.09
CA GLY A 188 -12.41 32.19 -1.00
C GLY A 188 -11.62 31.52 0.12
N LYS A 189 -11.12 30.28 -0.07
CA LYS A 189 -10.32 29.56 0.94
C LYS A 189 -8.99 29.11 0.35
N THR A 190 -7.97 29.03 1.18
CA THR A 190 -6.70 28.42 0.82
C THR A 190 -6.92 26.97 0.40
N ARG A 191 -6.23 26.57 -0.68
CA ARG A 191 -6.19 25.16 -1.13
C ARG A 191 -5.73 24.27 0.02
N ARG A 192 -6.48 23.20 0.27
CA ARG A 192 -6.10 22.18 1.25
C ARG A 192 -5.06 21.23 0.67
N LYS A 193 -4.29 20.60 1.56
CA LYS A 193 -3.24 19.62 1.23
C LYS A 193 -3.39 18.39 2.12
N GLY A 194 -2.77 17.27 1.73
CA GLY A 194 -2.65 16.06 2.56
C GLY A 194 -3.84 15.11 2.44
N PHE A 195 -4.65 15.28 1.39
CA PHE A 195 -5.83 14.47 1.13
C PHE A 195 -5.41 13.19 0.42
N ALA A 196 -5.87 12.05 0.91
CA ALA A 196 -5.55 10.73 0.37
C ALA A 196 -5.89 10.60 -1.12
N GLU A 197 -6.93 11.29 -1.58
CA GLU A 197 -7.34 11.38 -2.99
C GLU A 197 -6.21 11.79 -3.94
N GLU A 198 -5.27 12.63 -3.48
CA GLU A 198 -4.15 13.11 -4.29
C GLU A 198 -3.10 12.01 -4.58
N ILE A 199 -3.10 10.93 -3.79
CA ILE A 199 -2.01 9.94 -3.74
C ILE A 199 -2.47 8.48 -3.91
N VAL A 200 -3.76 8.25 -4.20
CA VAL A 200 -4.31 6.89 -4.35
C VAL A 200 -3.52 6.07 -5.38
N GLU A 201 -3.22 6.65 -6.55
CA GLU A 201 -2.46 5.97 -7.60
C GLU A 201 -1.00 5.68 -7.19
N VAL A 202 -0.41 6.48 -6.29
CA VAL A 202 0.95 6.22 -5.76
C VAL A 202 0.95 4.93 -4.96
N PHE A 203 -0.03 4.73 -4.09
CA PHE A 203 -0.17 3.49 -3.33
C PHE A 203 -0.52 2.31 -4.25
N ALA A 204 -1.48 2.50 -5.14
CA ALA A 204 -1.98 1.46 -6.02
C ALA A 204 -0.88 0.88 -6.94
N ARG A 205 -0.05 1.74 -7.55
CA ARG A 205 1.08 1.31 -8.39
C ARG A 205 2.18 0.57 -7.64
N HIS A 206 2.13 0.52 -6.31
CA HIS A 206 3.03 -0.24 -5.45
C HIS A 206 2.33 -1.44 -4.75
N GLY A 207 1.13 -1.80 -5.21
CA GLY A 207 0.39 -2.99 -4.76
C GLY A 207 -0.66 -2.71 -3.67
N PHE A 208 -0.78 -1.47 -3.21
CA PHE A 208 -1.78 -1.03 -2.24
C PHE A 208 -2.99 -0.41 -2.96
N TYR A 209 -3.63 -1.18 -3.85
CA TYR A 209 -4.77 -0.70 -4.64
C TYR A 209 -6.10 -0.75 -3.87
N GLY A 210 -6.15 -1.34 -2.68
CA GLY A 210 -7.29 -1.20 -1.78
C GLY A 210 -7.22 0.12 -1.04
N TRP A 211 -8.12 1.05 -1.33
CA TRP A 211 -8.26 2.31 -0.59
C TRP A 211 -9.63 2.39 0.05
N GLY A 212 -9.67 2.64 1.36
CA GLY A 212 -10.90 2.66 2.15
C GLY A 212 -11.85 3.81 1.78
N GLY A 213 -11.36 4.84 1.08
CA GLY A 213 -12.19 5.90 0.51
C GLY A 213 -13.12 5.45 -0.63
N TYR A 214 -12.94 4.24 -1.17
CA TYR A 214 -13.84 3.63 -2.16
C TYR A 214 -14.97 2.78 -1.57
N TRP A 215 -15.00 2.58 -0.24
CA TRP A 215 -16.06 1.79 0.40
C TRP A 215 -17.36 2.59 0.53
N ASP A 216 -18.50 1.90 0.55
CA ASP A 216 -19.82 2.54 0.70
C ASP A 216 -20.07 2.99 2.15
N THR A 217 -19.83 2.09 3.11
CA THR A 217 -19.86 2.38 4.55
C THR A 217 -19.17 1.25 5.33
N PRO A 218 -18.35 1.57 6.35
CA PRO A 218 -17.78 2.89 6.63
C PRO A 218 -16.85 3.34 5.48
N ILE A 219 -16.67 4.65 5.32
CA ILE A 219 -15.69 5.22 4.38
C ILE A 219 -14.42 5.50 5.17
N ASP A 220 -13.29 4.89 4.79
CA ASP A 220 -12.04 4.99 5.56
C ASP A 220 -10.94 5.69 4.75
N TYR A 221 -10.95 7.02 4.73
CA TYR A 221 -10.08 7.81 3.84
C TYR A 221 -8.59 7.64 4.13
N GLN A 222 -8.21 7.36 5.37
CA GLN A 222 -6.82 7.13 5.78
C GLN A 222 -6.26 5.82 5.23
N HIS A 223 -7.12 4.84 4.94
CA HIS A 223 -6.73 3.44 4.90
C HIS A 223 -6.31 2.96 3.51
N PHE A 224 -5.07 2.51 3.39
CA PHE A 224 -4.53 1.84 2.20
C PHE A 224 -4.08 0.43 2.55
N GLN A 225 -4.44 -0.55 1.73
CA GLN A 225 -4.14 -1.95 1.99
C GLN A 225 -3.86 -2.75 0.71
N LEU A 226 -3.14 -3.87 0.88
CA LEU A 226 -3.20 -4.99 -0.04
C LEU A 226 -4.59 -5.66 0.05
N SER A 227 -4.93 -6.54 -0.89
CA SER A 227 -6.11 -7.39 -0.69
C SER A 227 -5.88 -8.40 0.43
N ARG A 228 -6.97 -8.80 1.08
CA ARG A 228 -6.95 -9.83 2.14
C ARG A 228 -6.28 -11.12 1.67
N SER A 229 -6.65 -11.60 0.49
CA SER A 229 -6.12 -12.84 -0.07
C SER A 229 -4.63 -12.76 -0.39
N VAL A 230 -4.17 -11.63 -0.94
CA VAL A 230 -2.73 -11.45 -1.19
C VAL A 230 -1.98 -11.40 0.14
N SER A 231 -2.46 -10.65 1.13
CA SER A 231 -1.83 -10.59 2.46
C SER A 231 -1.71 -11.96 3.12
N GLU A 232 -2.77 -12.77 3.11
CA GLU A 232 -2.77 -14.11 3.69
C GLU A 232 -1.82 -15.06 2.94
N ILE A 233 -1.81 -15.02 1.61
CA ILE A 233 -0.92 -15.87 0.79
C ILE A 233 0.56 -15.50 1.01
N LEU A 234 0.88 -14.20 1.11
CA LEU A 234 2.26 -13.74 1.35
C LEU A 234 2.81 -14.23 2.70
N VAL A 235 1.94 -14.39 3.70
CA VAL A 235 2.32 -14.95 5.01
C VAL A 235 2.58 -16.46 4.92
N LEU A 236 1.80 -17.18 4.11
CA LEU A 236 1.95 -18.63 3.94
C LEU A 236 3.14 -19.02 3.04
N MET A 237 3.62 -18.10 2.19
CA MET A 237 4.80 -18.30 1.34
C MET A 237 6.10 -18.12 2.13
N ASP A 238 7.15 -18.83 1.74
CA ASP A 238 8.51 -18.48 2.16
C ASP A 238 8.89 -17.07 1.65
N PRO A 239 9.83 -16.37 2.31
CA PRO A 239 10.13 -14.97 2.00
C PRO A 239 10.47 -14.68 0.53
N LEU A 240 11.21 -15.57 -0.12
CA LEU A 240 11.65 -15.37 -1.50
C LEU A 240 10.47 -15.53 -2.47
N THR A 241 9.68 -16.58 -2.27
CA THR A 241 8.46 -16.81 -3.07
C THR A 241 7.46 -15.67 -2.88
N ALA A 242 7.26 -15.21 -1.64
CA ALA A 242 6.38 -14.09 -1.32
C ALA A 242 6.81 -12.80 -2.02
N ALA A 243 8.10 -12.45 -1.96
CA ALA A 243 8.64 -11.25 -2.62
C ALA A 243 8.50 -11.30 -4.16
N ASN A 244 8.71 -12.47 -4.75
CA ASN A 244 8.54 -12.68 -6.20
C ASN A 244 7.07 -12.58 -6.61
N PHE A 245 6.17 -13.20 -5.84
CA PHE A 245 4.73 -13.10 -6.08
C PHE A 245 4.26 -11.64 -5.97
N PHE A 246 4.63 -10.93 -4.90
CA PHE A 246 4.23 -9.55 -4.73
C PHE A 246 4.79 -8.63 -5.82
N THR A 247 6.01 -8.89 -6.29
CA THR A 247 6.58 -8.16 -7.44
C THR A 247 5.73 -8.33 -8.69
N GLN A 248 5.22 -9.54 -8.95
CA GLN A 248 4.32 -9.81 -10.07
C GLN A 248 2.96 -9.14 -9.87
N THR A 249 2.38 -9.16 -8.65
CA THR A 249 1.17 -8.41 -8.31
C THR A 249 1.31 -6.93 -8.67
N VAL A 250 2.44 -6.31 -8.30
CA VAL A 250 2.73 -4.91 -8.61
C VAL A 250 2.88 -4.67 -10.11
N GLN A 251 3.60 -5.53 -10.82
CA GLN A 251 3.79 -5.41 -12.28
C GLN A 251 2.47 -5.55 -13.02
N PHE A 252 1.65 -6.53 -12.62
CA PHE A 252 0.32 -6.75 -13.18
C PHE A 252 -0.56 -5.51 -13.02
N TYR A 253 -0.63 -4.93 -11.82
CA TYR A 253 -1.40 -3.70 -11.61
C TYR A 253 -0.88 -2.55 -12.50
N LYS A 254 0.44 -2.36 -12.59
CA LYS A 254 1.03 -1.31 -13.44
C LYS A 254 0.65 -1.45 -14.91
N GLN A 255 0.55 -2.68 -15.40
CA GLN A 255 0.21 -2.98 -16.78
C GLN A 255 -1.30 -2.91 -17.06
N HIS A 256 -2.12 -3.41 -16.14
CA HIS A 256 -3.54 -3.65 -16.39
C HIS A 256 -4.49 -2.72 -15.64
N LYS A 257 -3.99 -1.96 -14.66
CA LYS A 257 -4.78 -1.07 -13.78
C LYS A 257 -5.95 -1.77 -13.09
N ARG A 258 -5.76 -3.06 -12.75
CA ARG A 258 -6.69 -3.90 -11.99
C ARG A 258 -5.94 -4.90 -11.12
N ALA A 259 -6.64 -5.50 -10.17
CA ALA A 259 -6.13 -6.50 -9.24
C ALA A 259 -5.71 -7.78 -9.99
N ILE A 260 -4.59 -8.42 -9.58
CA ILE A 260 -4.12 -9.69 -10.17
C ILE A 260 -5.08 -10.85 -9.84
N GLU A 261 -5.80 -10.71 -8.74
CA GLU A 261 -6.78 -11.62 -8.16
C GLU A 261 -7.89 -11.93 -9.16
N ASP A 262 -8.38 -10.95 -9.92
CA ASP A 262 -9.40 -11.17 -10.94
C ASP A 262 -8.93 -12.18 -12.00
N GLU A 263 -7.64 -12.10 -12.38
CA GLU A 263 -7.04 -13.00 -13.36
C GLU A 263 -6.72 -14.37 -12.74
N LEU A 264 -6.20 -14.39 -11.51
CA LEU A 264 -5.95 -15.62 -10.76
C LEU A 264 -7.24 -16.40 -10.53
N ASP A 265 -8.32 -15.74 -10.13
CA ASP A 265 -9.62 -16.39 -9.88
C ASP A 265 -10.22 -16.97 -11.15
N LYS A 266 -10.13 -16.24 -12.28
CA LYS A 266 -10.54 -16.74 -13.59
C LYS A 266 -9.75 -18.00 -13.99
N LYS A 267 -8.43 -17.96 -13.88
CA LYS A 267 -7.59 -19.11 -14.28
C LYS A 267 -7.72 -20.29 -13.31
N LYS A 268 -7.85 -20.02 -12.00
CA LYS A 268 -8.16 -21.03 -10.96
C LYS A 268 -9.50 -21.71 -11.24
N ALA A 269 -10.54 -20.96 -11.60
CA ALA A 269 -11.84 -21.51 -11.96
C ALA A 269 -11.76 -22.43 -13.20
N ALA A 270 -10.99 -22.05 -14.22
CA ALA A 270 -10.76 -22.88 -15.41
C ALA A 270 -10.04 -24.20 -15.11
N LEU A 271 -9.33 -24.29 -13.97
CA LEU A 271 -8.67 -25.51 -13.48
C LEU A 271 -9.58 -26.39 -12.61
N GLY A 272 -10.86 -26.01 -12.43
CA GLY A 272 -11.83 -26.77 -11.62
C GLY A 272 -11.94 -26.34 -10.15
N PHE A 273 -11.28 -25.24 -9.75
CA PHE A 273 -11.24 -24.77 -8.35
C PHE A 273 -12.10 -23.53 -8.11
N LYS A 274 -13.26 -23.43 -8.76
CA LYS A 274 -14.13 -22.24 -8.66
C LYS A 274 -14.64 -21.97 -7.25
N ASP A 275 -14.87 -23.02 -6.45
CA ASP A 275 -15.50 -22.93 -5.12
C ASP A 275 -14.47 -22.75 -3.98
N LYS A 276 -13.18 -22.64 -4.30
CA LYS A 276 -12.11 -22.49 -3.31
C LYS A 276 -11.58 -21.05 -3.29
N SER A 277 -11.27 -20.51 -2.12
CA SER A 277 -10.52 -19.25 -2.05
C SER A 277 -9.12 -19.42 -2.64
N MET A 278 -8.45 -18.33 -3.05
CA MET A 278 -7.05 -18.42 -3.49
C MET A 278 -6.13 -18.94 -2.38
N VAL A 279 -6.42 -18.62 -1.12
CA VAL A 279 -5.67 -19.07 0.05
C VAL A 279 -5.77 -20.58 0.20
N THR A 280 -7.00 -21.11 0.15
CA THR A 280 -7.25 -22.56 0.20
C THR A 280 -6.61 -23.27 -1.00
N PHE A 281 -6.69 -22.68 -2.20
CA PHE A 281 -6.07 -23.26 -3.39
C PHE A 281 -4.53 -23.31 -3.27
N TYR A 282 -3.89 -22.27 -2.74
CA TYR A 282 -2.46 -22.28 -2.46
C TYR A 282 -2.08 -23.35 -1.42
N GLN A 283 -2.85 -23.48 -0.33
CA GLN A 283 -2.56 -24.47 0.72
C GLN A 283 -2.66 -25.91 0.24
N GLU A 284 -3.61 -26.21 -0.64
CA GLU A 284 -3.79 -27.56 -1.18
C GLU A 284 -2.79 -27.93 -2.27
N ASP A 285 -2.44 -26.98 -3.15
CA ASP A 285 -1.51 -27.21 -4.27
C ASP A 285 -0.61 -25.99 -4.54
N PRO A 286 0.41 -25.76 -3.69
CA PRO A 286 1.31 -24.61 -3.83
C PRO A 286 2.00 -24.56 -5.19
N GLN A 287 2.42 -25.73 -5.70
CA GLN A 287 3.16 -25.80 -6.97
C GLN A 287 2.28 -25.38 -8.14
N ARG A 288 1.01 -25.80 -8.16
CA ARG A 288 0.07 -25.39 -9.21
C ARG A 288 -0.32 -23.92 -9.08
N PHE A 289 -0.46 -23.38 -7.88
CA PHE A 289 -0.64 -21.94 -7.68
C PHE A 289 0.54 -21.14 -8.24
N LEU A 290 1.78 -21.57 -7.97
CA LEU A 290 2.98 -20.92 -8.52
C LEU A 290 3.07 -21.02 -10.05
N ASN A 291 2.64 -22.15 -10.63
CA ASN A 291 2.54 -22.28 -12.09
C ASN A 291 1.46 -21.36 -12.68
N LEU A 292 0.37 -21.13 -11.95
CA LEU A 292 -0.68 -20.19 -12.34
C LEU A 292 -0.14 -18.77 -12.40
N ILE A 293 0.56 -18.34 -11.35
CA ILE A 293 1.21 -17.03 -11.26
C ILE A 293 2.15 -16.81 -12.45
N LYS A 294 3.02 -17.78 -12.78
CA LYS A 294 3.95 -17.69 -13.92
C LYS A 294 3.28 -17.58 -15.29
N SER A 295 1.98 -17.90 -15.38
CA SER A 295 1.21 -17.84 -16.62
C SER A 295 0.50 -16.49 -16.86
N ILE A 296 0.60 -15.57 -15.90
CA ILE A 296 0.03 -14.23 -15.91
C ILE A 296 1.14 -13.26 -16.32
#